data_AF-A0A5U3ECX0-F1
#
_entry.id   AF-A0A5U3ECX0-F1
#
_cell.length_a   1.000
_cell.length_b   1.000
_cell.length_c   1.000
_cell.angle_alpha   90.00
_cell.angle_beta   90.00
_cell.angle_gamma   90.00
#
_symmetry.space_group_name_H-M   'P 1'
#
loop_
_entity.id
_entity.type
_entity.pdbx_description
1 polymer ?
#
loop_
_entity_poly.entity_id
_entity_poly.type
_entity_poly.pdbx_seq_one_letter_code
_entity_poly.pdbx_strand_id
1 'polypeptide(L)'
;MSRPEKGSLRLLVLLAITFVMMLSGIFDPLAESLKYTVTNLMNYIPTEKLEPYPDRVEDNYFTMYIVFNALAAVVAIGGKGRLAGA
;
A
#
# COMPACT_ATOMS: atom_id res chain seq x y z
N MET A 1 -28.76 9.30 17.33
CA MET A 1 -27.64 9.27 16.38
C MET A 1 -26.65 8.21 16.84
N SER A 2 -26.45 7.15 16.06
CA SER A 2 -25.48 6.09 16.33
C SER A 2 -24.09 6.71 16.42
N ARG A 3 -23.40 6.51 17.55
CA ARG A 3 -22.00 6.88 17.67
C ARG A 3 -21.24 6.12 16.58
N PRO A 4 -20.49 6.78 15.69
CA PRO A 4 -19.65 6.06 14.74
C PRO A 4 -18.72 5.16 15.56
N GLU A 5 -18.79 3.86 15.28
CA GLU A 5 -17.96 2.87 15.95
C GLU A 5 -16.51 3.33 15.83
N LYS A 6 -15.80 3.39 16.96
CA LYS A 6 -14.42 3.92 17.02
C LYS A 6 -13.46 3.29 15.99
N GLY A 7 -13.80 2.11 15.46
CA GLY A 7 -13.10 1.44 14.35
C GLY A 7 -13.30 2.11 12.99
N SER A 8 -14.52 2.56 12.66
CA SER A 8 -14.85 3.19 11.38
C SER A 8 -14.09 4.50 11.17
N LEU A 9 -13.98 5.33 12.22
CA LEU A 9 -13.21 6.58 12.16
C LEU A 9 -11.71 6.32 11.93
N ARG A 10 -11.14 5.31 12.60
CA ARG A 10 -9.72 4.94 12.43
C ARG A 10 -9.42 4.46 11.02
N LEU A 11 -10.33 3.68 10.45
CA LEU A 11 -10.21 3.19 9.08
C LEU A 11 -10.30 4.33 8.06
N LEU A 12 -11.20 5.29 8.29
CA LEU A 12 -11.32 6.48 7.46
C LEU A 12 -10.06 7.36 7.50
N VAL A 13 -9.47 7.56 8.68
CA VAL A 13 -8.19 8.27 8.83
C VAL A 13 -7.05 7.53 8.11
N LEU A 14 -7.02 6.20 8.20
CA LEU A 14 -6.03 5.38 7.49
C LEU A 14 -6.13 5.54 5.98
N LEU A 15 -7.35 5.43 5.43
CA LEU A 15 -7.59 5.63 4.01
C LEU A 15 -7.20 7.04 3.56
N ALA A 16 -7.51 8.07 4.34
CA ALA A 16 -7.14 9.44 4.03
C ALA A 16 -5.61 9.64 3.99
N ILE A 17 -4.87 9.08 4.95
CA ILE A 17 -3.40 9.16 4.97
C ILE A 17 -2.80 8.41 3.78
N THR A 18 -3.28 7.18 3.50
CA THR A 18 -2.84 6.41 2.32
C THR A 18 -3.07 7.20 1.04
N PHE A 19 -4.23 7.84 0.89
CA PHE A 19 -4.56 8.63 -0.30
C PHE A 19 -3.63 9.85 -0.46
N VAL A 20 -3.36 10.61 0.60
CA VAL A 20 -2.42 11.74 0.55
C VAL A 20 -1.02 11.27 0.18
N MET A 21 -0.59 10.14 0.73
CA MET A 21 0.72 9.56 0.42
C MET A 21 0.80 9.12 -1.06
N MET A 22 -0.27 8.55 -1.60
CA MET A 22 -0.35 8.23 -3.04
C MET A 22 -0.35 9.49 -3.93
N LEU A 23 -0.87 10.63 -3.46
CA LEU A 23 -0.75 11.89 -4.21
C LEU A 23 0.67 12.45 -4.19
N SER A 24 1.46 12.11 -3.16
CA SER A 24 2.81 12.67 -2.98
C SER A 24 3.87 12.03 -3.86
N GLY A 25 3.63 10.84 -4.42
CA GLY A 25 4.61 10.14 -5.24
C GLY A 25 5.86 9.64 -4.49
N ILE A 26 5.91 9.76 -3.15
CA ILE A 26 7.11 9.44 -2.35
C ILE A 26 7.61 8.01 -2.59
N PHE A 27 6.68 7.06 -2.79
CA PHE A 27 7.02 5.65 -3.02
C PHE A 27 7.09 5.24 -4.49
N ASP A 28 6.92 6.16 -5.45
CA ASP A 28 7.02 5.84 -6.88
C ASP A 28 8.39 5.24 -7.23
N PRO A 29 9.54 5.82 -6.79
CA PRO A 29 10.84 5.25 -7.12
C PRO A 29 11.04 3.85 -6.54
N LEU A 30 10.46 3.58 -5.37
CA LEU A 30 10.56 2.28 -4.72
C LEU A 30 9.72 1.23 -5.45
N ALA A 31 8.47 1.56 -5.80
CA ALA A 31 7.61 0.69 -6.58
C ALA A 31 8.21 0.41 -7.97
N GLU A 32 8.75 1.43 -8.62
CA GLU A 32 9.39 1.32 -9.93
C GLU A 32 10.63 0.43 -9.89
N SER A 33 11.45 0.54 -8.83
CA SER A 33 12.64 -0.32 -8.69
C SER A 33 12.32 -1.80 -8.44
N LEU A 34 11.13 -2.11 -7.91
CA LEU A 34 10.75 -3.46 -7.51
C LEU A 34 9.82 -4.16 -8.50
N LYS A 35 9.22 -3.45 -9.45
CA LYS A 35 8.18 -4.02 -10.34
C LYS A 35 8.62 -5.28 -11.08
N TYR A 36 9.83 -5.32 -11.63
CA TYR A 36 10.34 -6.50 -12.33
C TYR A 36 10.69 -7.65 -11.39
N THR A 37 11.28 -7.33 -10.23
CA THR A 37 11.62 -8.33 -9.20
C THR A 37 10.38 -9.02 -8.66
N VAL A 38 9.35 -8.24 -8.33
CA VAL A 38 8.07 -8.75 -7.83
C VAL A 38 7.34 -9.52 -8.93
N THR A 39 7.32 -9.02 -10.16
CA THR A 39 6.69 -9.73 -11.28
C THR A 39 7.36 -11.07 -11.55
N ASN A 40 8.69 -11.13 -11.52
CA ASN A 40 9.43 -12.38 -11.67
C ASN A 40 9.15 -13.34 -10.51
N LEU A 41 9.06 -12.84 -9.26
CA LEU A 41 8.68 -13.67 -8.12
C LEU A 41 7.26 -14.25 -8.28
N MET A 42 6.31 -13.42 -8.68
CA MET A 42 4.91 -13.82 -8.88
C MET A 42 4.77 -14.82 -10.04
N ASN A 43 5.64 -14.76 -11.06
CA ASN A 43 5.67 -15.72 -12.17
C ASN A 43 6.03 -17.15 -11.76
N TYR A 44 6.63 -17.35 -10.58
CA TYR A 44 6.86 -18.70 -10.05
C TYR A 44 5.58 -19.33 -9.49
N ILE A 45 4.54 -18.54 -9.27
CA ILE A 45 3.23 -19.02 -8.81
C ILE A 45 2.41 -19.37 -10.07
N PRO A 46 1.91 -20.61 -10.20
CA PRO A 46 1.06 -20.97 -11.33
C PRO A 46 -0.22 -20.13 -11.33
N THR A 47 -0.47 -19.40 -12.42
CA THR A 47 -1.73 -18.67 -12.62
C THR A 47 -2.55 -19.33 -13.73
N GLU A 48 -3.87 -19.42 -13.53
CA GLU A 48 -4.79 -20.05 -14.49
C GLU A 48 -4.88 -19.28 -15.82
N LYS A 49 -4.55 -17.98 -15.81
CA LYS A 49 -4.43 -17.14 -16.99
C LYS A 49 -3.04 -16.50 -17.02
N LEU A 50 -2.32 -16.68 -18.14
CA LEU A 50 -1.11 -15.93 -18.43
C LEU A 50 -1.51 -14.59 -19.06
N GLU A 51 -1.55 -13.55 -18.26
CA GLU A 51 -1.58 -12.18 -18.78
C GLU A 51 -0.22 -11.83 -19.42
N PRO A 52 -0.19 -10.92 -20.41
CA PRO A 52 1.06 -10.45 -21.00
C PRO A 52 2.03 -9.97 -19.92
N TYR A 53 3.32 -10.24 -20.09
CA TYR A 53 4.34 -9.83 -19.12
C TYR A 53 4.36 -8.31 -18.85
N PRO A 54 4.22 -7.42 -19.86
CA PRO A 54 4.19 -5.97 -19.63
C PRO A 54 3.05 -5.54 -18.70
N ASP A 55 1.85 -6.08 -18.91
CA ASP A 55 0.65 -5.73 -18.13
C ASP A 55 0.84 -6.15 -16.66
N ARG A 56 1.38 -7.35 -16.42
CA ARG A 56 1.71 -7.83 -15.07
C ARG A 56 2.76 -6.98 -14.37
N VAL A 57 3.70 -6.39 -15.12
CA VAL A 57 4.70 -5.48 -14.54
C VAL A 57 4.04 -4.19 -14.05
N GLU A 58 3.10 -3.64 -14.81
CA GLU A 58 2.38 -2.42 -14.47
C GLU A 58 1.41 -2.65 -13.30
N ASP A 59 0.70 -3.78 -13.29
CA ASP A 59 -0.18 -4.15 -12.19
C ASP A 59 0.58 -4.38 -10.88
N ASN A 60 1.74 -5.06 -10.95
CA ASN A 60 2.59 -5.26 -9.78
C ASN A 60 3.22 -3.95 -9.31
N TYR A 61 3.60 -3.04 -10.22
CA TYR A 61 4.03 -1.69 -9.85
C TYR A 61 2.94 -0.98 -9.03
N PHE A 62 1.72 -0.91 -9.56
CA PHE A 62 0.61 -0.22 -8.91
C PHE A 62 0.23 -0.87 -7.57
N THR A 63 0.26 -2.19 -7.51
CA THR A 63 0.02 -2.96 -6.29
C THR A 63 1.06 -2.64 -5.22
N MET A 64 2.35 -2.68 -5.56
CA MET A 64 3.43 -2.37 -4.63
C MET A 64 3.35 -0.91 -4.16
N TYR A 65 2.99 0.00 -5.06
CA TYR A 65 2.78 1.40 -4.72
C TYR A 65 1.69 1.57 -3.65
N ILE A 66 0.51 0.96 -3.84
CA ILE A 66 -0.57 0.98 -2.83
C ILE A 66 -0.10 0.37 -1.52
N VAL A 67 0.58 -0.78 -1.56
CA VAL A 67 1.05 -1.50 -0.36
C VAL A 67 2.01 -0.64 0.46
N PHE A 68 2.98 0.03 -0.17
CA PHE A 68 3.90 0.91 0.53
C PHE A 68 3.20 2.10 1.18
N ASN A 69 2.28 2.74 0.46
CA ASN A 69 1.48 3.84 0.99
C ASN A 69 0.62 3.39 2.18
N ALA A 70 -0.01 2.22 2.08
CA ALA A 70 -0.83 1.66 3.15
C ALA A 70 -0.01 1.27 4.39
N LEU A 71 1.16 0.65 4.20
CA LEU A 71 2.06 0.31 5.30
C LEU A 71 2.55 1.56 6.04
N ALA A 72 2.92 2.60 5.30
CA ALA A 72 3.34 3.86 5.89
C ALA A 72 2.20 4.55 6.65
N ALA A 73 0.97 4.49 6.14
CA ALA A 73 -0.22 5.00 6.84
C ALA A 73 -0.50 4.22 8.14
N VAL A 74 -0.35 2.89 8.13
CA VAL A 74 -0.46 2.05 9.34
C VAL A 74 0.60 2.46 10.37
N VAL A 75 1.85 2.63 9.95
CA VAL A 75 2.95 3.06 10.83
C VAL A 75 2.68 4.45 11.41
N ALA A 76 2.17 5.39 10.59
CA ALA A 76 1.85 6.75 11.05
C ALA A 76 0.77 6.76 12.15
N ILE A 77 -0.23 5.88 12.05
CA ILE A 77 -1.30 5.75 13.05
C ILE A 77 -0.84 4.96 14.28
N GLY A 78 -0.10 3.87 14.08
CA GLY A 78 0.38 2.99 15.17
C GLY A 78 1.55 3.58 15.97
N GLY A 79 2.42 4.36 15.34
CA GLY A 79 3.58 4.99 15.97
C GLY A 79 3.22 6.06 17.02
N LYS A 80 2.01 6.63 16.93
CA LYS A 80 1.51 7.63 17.89
C LYS A 80 1.29 7.06 19.30
N GLY A 81 1.17 5.74 19.46
CA GLY A 81 0.99 5.10 20.77
C GLY A 81 2.28 4.93 21.59
N ARG A 82 3.47 5.11 20.99
CA ARG A 82 4.75 4.75 21.63
C ARG A 82 5.66 5.94 21.98
N LEU A 83 5.29 7.15 21.56
CA LEU A 83 6.08 8.38 21.79
C LEU A 83 5.46 9.35 22.82
N ALA A 84 4.31 9.02 23.40
CA ALA A 84 3.63 9.86 24.41
C ALA A 84 3.93 9.42 25.86
N GLY A 85 4.99 8.63 26.09
CA GLY A 85 5.31 8.04 27.38
C GLY A 85 6.81 8.01 27.67
N ALA A 86 7.51 9.10 27.39
CA ALA A 86 8.87 9.37 27.86
C ALA A 86 8.90 10.75 28.52
#